data_AF-A0A2U1XPV1-F1
#
_entry.id   AF-A0A2U1XPV1-F1
#
_cell.length_a   1.000
_cell.length_b   1.000
_cell.length_c   1.000
_cell.angle_alpha   90.00
_cell.angle_beta   90.00
_cell.angle_gamma   90.00
#
_symmetry.space_group_name_H-M   'P 1'
#
loop_
_entity.id
_entity.type
_entity.pdbx_description
1 polymer ?
#
loop_
_entity_poly.entity_id
_entity_poly.type
_entity_poly.pdbx_seq_one_letter_code
_entity_poly.pdbx_strand_id
1 'polypeptide(L)'
;MRILKIAAVAAVAMMAVPAIALADDFEALCTATDKSEPTVASCKCASGKLTGADRTTAIEAMKAMNAAMASGKAEEAAAATQKHSKGIEIVMTAQATCM
;
A
#
# COMPACT_ATOMS: atom_id res chain seq x y z
N MET A 1 16.28 7.45 51.26
CA MET A 1 15.09 6.61 51.01
C MET A 1 15.07 6.22 49.54
N ARG A 2 14.87 4.93 49.27
CA ARG A 2 14.92 4.27 47.95
C ARG A 2 13.55 4.36 47.27
N ILE A 3 13.47 4.81 46.02
CA ILE A 3 12.37 4.54 45.08
C ILE A 3 13.02 4.49 43.68
N LEU A 4 13.58 3.36 43.22
CA LEU A 4 12.93 2.32 42.39
C LEU A 4 12.17 2.95 41.21
N LYS A 5 12.80 3.02 40.03
CA LYS A 5 12.74 2.04 38.91
C LYS A 5 11.42 2.13 38.12
N ILE A 6 11.59 2.04 36.80
CA ILE A 6 10.60 1.74 35.74
C ILE A 6 10.02 2.97 35.03
N ALA A 7 10.70 3.38 33.96
CA ALA A 7 10.05 3.76 32.69
C ALA A 7 11.02 3.48 31.52
N ALA A 8 11.65 2.30 31.55
CA ALA A 8 12.05 1.66 30.31
C ALA A 8 10.78 1.03 29.72
N VAL A 9 10.67 1.00 28.40
CA VAL A 9 9.54 0.49 27.59
C VAL A 9 8.47 1.54 27.26
N ALA A 10 8.79 2.45 26.34
CA ALA A 10 7.78 3.12 25.50
C ALA A 10 8.33 3.50 24.11
N ALA A 11 9.30 2.74 23.57
CA ALA A 11 9.89 2.98 22.25
C ALA A 11 9.75 1.78 21.28
N VAL A 12 8.90 0.79 21.60
CA VAL A 12 8.65 -0.39 20.75
C VAL A 12 7.15 -0.64 20.60
N ALA A 13 6.36 0.42 20.46
CA ALA A 13 4.94 0.33 20.14
C ALA A 13 4.57 1.08 18.84
N MET A 14 5.58 1.52 18.08
CA MET A 14 5.42 1.93 16.69
C MET A 14 6.01 0.81 15.83
N MET A 15 5.33 0.42 14.75
CA MET A 15 5.79 -0.50 13.70
C MET A 15 5.44 -1.99 13.81
N ALA A 16 4.41 -2.36 14.57
CA ALA A 16 3.68 -3.59 14.28
C ALA A 16 2.31 -3.23 13.67
N VAL A 17 2.31 -2.42 12.61
CA VAL A 17 1.15 -2.48 11.68
C VAL A 17 1.23 -3.89 11.11
N PRO A 18 0.20 -4.75 11.27
CA PRO A 18 0.26 -6.11 10.78
C PRO A 18 0.51 -6.05 9.29
N ALA A 19 1.72 -6.38 8.86
CA ALA A 19 2.11 -6.42 7.44
C ALA A 19 1.17 -7.31 6.63
N ILE A 20 0.52 -8.26 7.31
CA ILE A 20 -0.54 -9.13 6.81
C ILE A 20 -1.78 -8.30 6.40
N ALA A 21 -2.28 -7.41 7.27
CA ALA A 21 -3.44 -6.57 6.92
C ALA A 21 -3.14 -5.63 5.75
N LEU A 22 -1.91 -5.14 5.65
CA LEU A 22 -1.47 -4.35 4.50
C LEU A 22 -1.40 -5.20 3.22
N ALA A 23 -1.06 -6.50 3.33
CA ALA A 23 -1.01 -7.45 2.22
C ALA A 23 -2.38 -7.70 1.60
N ASP A 24 -3.38 -7.93 2.46
CA ASP A 24 -4.77 -8.06 2.05
C ASP A 24 -5.31 -6.75 1.44
N ASP A 25 -5.01 -5.59 2.06
CA ASP A 25 -5.40 -4.28 1.54
C ASP A 25 -4.82 -4.01 0.14
N PHE A 26 -3.53 -4.33 -0.07
CA PHE A 26 -2.90 -4.15 -1.38
C PHE A 26 -3.57 -5.02 -2.44
N GLU A 27 -3.78 -6.31 -2.17
CA GLU A 27 -4.37 -7.25 -3.13
C GLU A 27 -5.81 -6.84 -3.49
N ALA A 28 -6.61 -6.45 -2.49
CA ALA A 28 -7.97 -5.98 -2.70
C ALA A 28 -8.03 -4.69 -3.55
N LEU A 29 -7.11 -3.76 -3.33
CA LEU A 29 -7.02 -2.53 -4.12
C LEU A 29 -6.53 -2.77 -5.54
N CYS A 30 -5.57 -3.68 -5.70
CA CYS A 30 -4.93 -4.04 -6.96
C CYS A 30 -5.89 -4.80 -7.89
N THR A 31 -6.78 -5.61 -7.32
CA THR A 31 -7.79 -6.41 -8.05
C THR A 31 -9.18 -5.74 -8.08
N ALA A 32 -9.26 -4.46 -7.71
CA ALA A 32 -10.53 -3.74 -7.59
C ALA A 32 -11.28 -3.66 -8.94
N THR A 33 -10.55 -3.47 -10.03
CA THR A 33 -11.11 -3.28 -11.38
C THR A 33 -11.03 -4.54 -12.24
N ASP A 34 -10.08 -5.44 -11.97
CA ASP A 34 -9.88 -6.68 -12.72
C ASP A 34 -9.51 -7.82 -11.76
N LYS A 35 -10.30 -8.89 -11.82
CA LYS A 35 -10.17 -10.09 -10.98
C LYS A 35 -9.75 -11.32 -11.79
N SER A 36 -9.28 -11.11 -13.01
CA SER A 36 -8.73 -12.19 -13.84
C SER A 36 -7.58 -12.88 -13.11
N GLU A 37 -7.45 -14.20 -13.25
CA GLU A 37 -6.36 -14.99 -12.67
C GLU A 37 -4.95 -14.38 -12.84
N PRO A 38 -4.53 -13.89 -14.04
CA PRO A 38 -3.22 -13.26 -14.19
C PRO A 38 -3.05 -11.99 -13.34
N THR A 39 -4.12 -11.21 -13.19
CA THR A 39 -4.11 -9.97 -12.39
C THR A 39 -4.05 -10.31 -10.90
N VAL A 40 -4.84 -11.28 -10.43
CA VAL A 40 -4.77 -11.76 -9.03
C VAL A 40 -3.37 -12.30 -8.71
N ALA A 41 -2.79 -13.11 -9.61
CA ALA A 41 -1.45 -13.69 -9.42
C ALA A 41 -0.36 -12.60 -9.34
N SER A 42 -0.37 -11.63 -10.26
CA SER A 42 0.59 -10.52 -10.26
C SER A 42 0.43 -9.61 -9.04
N CYS A 43 -0.81 -9.29 -8.63
CA CYS A 43 -1.11 -8.52 -7.43
C CYS A 43 -0.62 -9.21 -6.15
N LYS A 44 -0.83 -10.53 -6.04
CA LYS A 44 -0.37 -11.34 -4.90
C LYS A 44 1.16 -11.40 -4.84
N CYS A 45 1.81 -11.59 -5.98
CA CYS A 45 3.27 -11.54 -6.08
C CYS A 45 3.83 -10.16 -5.70
N ALA A 46 3.24 -9.07 -6.21
CA ALA A 46 3.64 -7.71 -5.91
C ALA A 46 3.46 -7.39 -4.41
N SER A 47 2.35 -7.82 -3.81
CA SER A 47 2.11 -7.72 -2.37
C SER A 47 3.27 -8.37 -1.59
N GLY A 48 3.70 -9.57 -1.96
CA GLY A 48 4.83 -10.25 -1.31
C GLY A 48 6.19 -9.53 -1.40
N LYS A 49 6.39 -8.66 -2.40
CA LYS A 49 7.64 -7.91 -2.61
C LYS A 49 7.66 -6.54 -1.95
N LEU A 50 6.49 -5.93 -1.76
CA LEU A 50 6.37 -4.62 -1.14
C LEU A 50 6.45 -4.72 0.38
N THR A 51 7.32 -3.92 0.99
CA THR A 51 7.47 -3.86 2.45
C THR A 51 7.60 -2.42 2.94
N GLY A 52 7.42 -2.22 4.25
CA GLY A 52 7.68 -0.95 4.92
C GLY A 52 7.01 0.28 4.28
N ALA A 53 7.82 1.32 4.05
CA ALA A 53 7.35 2.59 3.50
C ALA A 53 6.83 2.47 2.05
N ASP A 54 7.44 1.61 1.24
CA ASP A 54 7.04 1.43 -0.16
C ASP A 54 5.65 0.81 -0.26
N ARG A 55 5.37 -0.19 0.59
CA ARG A 55 4.03 -0.80 0.71
C ARG A 55 2.98 0.23 1.13
N THR A 56 3.30 1.08 2.10
CA THR A 56 2.37 2.13 2.56
C THR A 56 2.10 3.14 1.44
N THR A 57 3.15 3.60 0.77
CA THR A 57 3.07 4.56 -0.34
C THR A 57 2.27 3.98 -1.51
N ALA A 58 2.45 2.70 -1.83
CA ALA A 58 1.71 2.00 -2.87
C ALA A 58 0.21 1.89 -2.54
N ILE A 59 -0.14 1.52 -1.31
CA ILE A 59 -1.53 1.43 -0.86
C ILE A 59 -2.23 2.79 -0.90
N GLU A 60 -1.56 3.85 -0.43
CA GLU A 60 -2.10 5.21 -0.48
C GLU A 60 -2.36 5.67 -1.93
N ALA A 61 -1.41 5.40 -2.82
CA ALA A 61 -1.56 5.71 -4.24
C ALA A 61 -2.73 4.97 -4.88
N MET A 62 -2.86 3.66 -4.64
CA MET A 62 -3.98 2.87 -5.17
C MET A 62 -5.34 3.33 -4.61
N LYS A 63 -5.41 3.68 -3.31
CA LYS A 63 -6.64 4.25 -2.72
C LYS A 63 -7.03 5.56 -3.42
N ALA A 64 -6.07 6.47 -3.61
CA ALA A 64 -6.31 7.75 -4.28
C ALA A 64 -6.71 7.56 -5.76
N MET A 65 -6.06 6.64 -6.47
CA MET A 65 -6.40 6.27 -7.86
C MET A 65 -7.78 5.66 -7.96
N ASN A 66 -8.12 4.69 -7.13
CA ASN A 66 -9.44 4.05 -7.16
C ASN A 66 -10.55 5.06 -6.81
N ALA A 67 -10.32 5.94 -5.84
CA ALA A 67 -11.26 7.01 -5.50
C ALA A 67 -11.43 8.01 -6.66
N ALA A 68 -10.33 8.42 -7.30
CA ALA A 68 -10.36 9.32 -8.43
C ALA A 68 -11.03 8.70 -9.67
N MET A 69 -10.77 7.42 -9.96
CA MET A 69 -11.47 6.68 -11.02
C MET A 69 -12.96 6.54 -10.71
N ALA A 70 -13.33 6.27 -9.46
CA ALA A 70 -14.73 6.18 -9.04
C ALA A 70 -15.48 7.52 -9.15
N SER A 71 -14.77 8.66 -9.08
CA SER A 71 -15.37 9.99 -9.32
C SER A 71 -15.87 10.20 -10.75
N GLY A 72 -15.33 9.43 -11.72
CA GLY A 72 -15.61 9.56 -13.14
C GLY A 72 -15.04 10.84 -13.79
N LYS A 73 -14.25 11.64 -13.06
CA LYS A 73 -13.67 12.89 -13.57
C LYS A 73 -12.19 12.72 -13.89
N ALA A 74 -11.84 13.02 -15.14
CA ALA A 74 -10.46 12.91 -15.62
C ALA A 74 -9.49 13.84 -14.87
N GLU A 75 -9.92 15.04 -14.45
CA GLU A 75 -9.04 15.97 -13.72
C GLU A 75 -8.66 15.43 -12.34
N GLU A 76 -9.58 14.73 -11.66
CA GLU A 76 -9.32 14.14 -10.35
C GLU A 76 -8.34 12.96 -10.48
N ALA A 77 -8.45 12.16 -11.55
CA ALA A 77 -7.50 11.08 -11.84
C ALA A 77 -6.11 11.62 -12.18
N ALA A 78 -6.02 12.70 -12.98
CA ALA A 78 -4.76 13.35 -13.31
C ALA A 78 -4.09 13.97 -12.06
N ALA A 79 -4.86 14.67 -11.22
CA ALA A 79 -4.35 15.28 -10.00
C ALA A 79 -3.85 14.22 -9.00
N ALA A 80 -4.61 13.13 -8.83
CA ALA A 80 -4.18 12.03 -7.97
C ALA A 80 -2.94 11.33 -8.55
N THR A 81 -2.82 11.22 -9.90
CA THR A 81 -1.66 10.59 -10.55
C THR A 81 -0.40 11.41 -10.31
N GLN A 82 -0.50 12.73 -10.44
CA GLN A 82 0.62 13.64 -10.17
C GLN A 82 1.01 13.63 -8.69
N LYS A 83 0.03 13.67 -7.78
CA LYS A 83 0.26 13.71 -6.34
C LYS A 83 0.85 12.42 -5.78
N HIS A 84 0.48 11.27 -6.35
CA HIS A 84 0.88 9.94 -5.90
C HIS A 84 1.81 9.21 -6.89
N SER A 85 2.49 9.96 -7.77
CA SER A 85 3.33 9.43 -8.85
C SER A 85 4.34 8.38 -8.39
N LYS A 86 5.05 8.64 -7.28
CA LYS A 86 6.00 7.69 -6.68
C LYS A 86 5.33 6.37 -6.27
N GLY A 87 4.15 6.44 -5.64
CA GLY A 87 3.43 5.24 -5.23
C GLY A 87 2.89 4.45 -6.42
N ILE A 88 2.46 5.14 -7.48
CA ILE A 88 2.04 4.53 -8.73
C ILE A 88 3.22 3.83 -9.42
N GLU A 89 4.39 4.48 -9.48
CA GLU A 89 5.61 3.87 -10.01
C GLU A 89 5.97 2.59 -9.24
N ILE A 90 5.95 2.63 -7.91
CA ILE A 90 6.19 1.45 -7.06
C ILE A 90 5.22 0.31 -7.39
N VAL A 91 3.92 0.60 -7.54
CA VAL A 91 2.90 -0.40 -7.90
C VAL A 91 3.21 -0.99 -9.28
N MET A 92 3.47 -0.14 -10.28
CA MET A 92 3.76 -0.59 -11.64
C MET A 92 5.03 -1.42 -11.72
N THR A 93 6.11 -1.01 -11.05
CA THR A 93 7.36 -1.79 -10.99
C THR A 93 7.14 -3.13 -10.29
N ALA A 94 6.42 -3.15 -9.16
CA ALA A 94 6.16 -4.39 -8.44
C ALA A 94 5.33 -5.37 -9.30
N GLN A 95 4.28 -4.90 -9.96
CA GLN A 95 3.48 -5.70 -10.89
C GLN A 95 4.28 -6.18 -12.10
N ALA A 96 5.11 -5.31 -12.70
CA ALA A 96 5.93 -5.66 -13.85
C ALA A 96 6.97 -6.75 -13.54
N THR A 97 7.50 -6.80 -12.30
CA THR A 97 8.39 -7.90 -11.87
C THR A 97 7.68 -9.23 -11.60
N CYS A 98 6.35 -9.25 -11.71
CA CYS A 98 5.47 -10.36 -11.38
C CYS A 98 4.59 -10.82 -12.56
N MET A 99 4.75 -10.21 -13.74
CA MET A 99 4.21 -10.67 -15.02
C MET A 99 5.24 -11.54 -15.74
#